data_AF-A0A7I7S4Q8-F1
#
_entry.id   AF-A0A7I7S4Q8-F1
#
_cell.length_a   1.000
_cell.length_b   1.000
_cell.length_c   1.000
_cell.angle_alpha   90.00
_cell.angle_beta   90.00
_cell.angle_gamma   90.00
#
_symmetry.space_group_name_H-M   'P 1'
#
loop_
_entity.id
_entity.type
_entity.pdbx_description
1 polymer ?
#
loop_
_entity_poly.entity_id
_entity_poly.type
_entity_poly.pdbx_seq_one_letter_code
_entity_poly.pdbx_strand_id
1 'polypeptide(L)'
;MSKHSAARGLLAATMAFTAAGVVFAAPADAGCETHDEYQYCDMPIQPDGTFDRCLIVFGYGVSGVGKHRDGRLKCYRIDPSKFYPWGEPRYHIDP
;
A
#
# COMPACT_ATOMS: atom_id res chain seq x y z
N MET A 1 10.44 -31.39 -53.60
CA MET A 1 10.90 -32.34 -52.57
C MET A 1 12.00 -31.66 -51.74
N SER A 2 11.80 -31.71 -50.42
CA SER A 2 12.62 -31.26 -49.27
C SER A 2 14.14 -31.08 -49.44
N LYS A 3 14.71 -30.03 -48.81
CA LYS A 3 15.58 -30.15 -47.60
C LYS A 3 16.07 -28.76 -47.08
N HIS A 4 15.97 -28.57 -45.77
CA HIS A 4 16.23 -27.34 -45.01
C HIS A 4 17.70 -27.11 -44.65
N SER A 5 18.11 -25.83 -44.51
CA SER A 5 19.12 -25.31 -43.55
C SER A 5 19.18 -23.78 -43.68
N ALA A 6 19.47 -22.94 -42.70
CA ALA A 6 19.34 -22.89 -41.25
C ALA A 6 19.78 -21.45 -40.87
N ALA A 7 19.37 -20.99 -39.69
CA ALA A 7 19.95 -19.85 -38.94
C ALA A 7 19.65 -18.41 -39.43
N ARG A 8 18.75 -17.74 -38.70
CA ARG A 8 19.15 -16.71 -37.72
C ARG A 8 17.95 -16.37 -36.84
N GLY A 9 18.03 -16.84 -35.59
CA GLY A 9 16.99 -16.65 -34.59
C GLY A 9 16.89 -15.19 -34.17
N LEU A 10 15.65 -14.71 -34.10
CA LEU A 10 15.26 -13.65 -33.18
C LEU A 10 14.34 -14.33 -32.17
N LEU A 11 14.92 -14.92 -31.13
CA LEU A 11 14.17 -15.25 -29.92
C LEU A 11 13.89 -13.92 -29.24
N ALA A 12 12.70 -13.37 -29.49
CA ALA A 12 12.17 -12.26 -28.72
C ALA A 12 12.05 -12.72 -27.27
N ALA A 13 12.93 -12.21 -26.40
CA ALA A 13 12.85 -12.41 -24.98
C ALA A 13 11.59 -11.70 -24.46
N THR A 14 10.50 -12.45 -24.33
CA THR A 14 9.36 -12.04 -23.52
C THR A 14 9.81 -12.00 -22.06
N MET A 15 10.21 -10.82 -21.59
CA MET A 15 10.31 -10.56 -20.16
C MET A 15 8.90 -10.66 -19.57
N ALA A 16 8.58 -11.83 -19.03
CA ALA A 16 7.47 -11.99 -18.11
C ALA A 16 7.81 -11.15 -16.88
N PHE A 17 7.15 -10.00 -16.71
CA PHE A 17 7.12 -9.30 -15.44
C PHE A 17 6.44 -10.23 -14.44
N THR A 18 7.25 -10.92 -13.64
CA THR A 18 6.78 -11.50 -12.39
C THR A 18 6.29 -10.34 -11.55
N ALA A 19 4.97 -10.25 -11.35
CA ALA A 19 4.37 -9.40 -10.33
C ALA A 19 4.76 -9.96 -8.96
N ALA A 20 6.04 -9.81 -8.59
CA ALA A 20 6.46 -9.91 -7.21
C ALA A 20 5.73 -8.77 -6.49
N GLY A 21 4.84 -9.12 -5.56
CA GLY A 21 4.09 -8.17 -4.77
C GLY A 21 5.05 -7.19 -4.13
N VAL A 22 5.10 -5.98 -4.68
CA VAL A 22 5.82 -4.87 -4.08
C VAL A 22 5.04 -4.52 -2.83
N VAL A 23 5.60 -4.86 -1.67
CA VAL A 23 5.15 -4.26 -0.41
C VAL A 23 5.58 -2.82 -0.50
N PHE A 24 4.72 -1.96 -1.06
CA PHE A 24 4.97 -0.53 -1.08
C PHE A 24 5.03 -0.10 0.39
N ALA A 25 6.20 0.36 0.83
CA ALA A 25 6.27 1.25 1.97
C ALA A 25 5.34 2.43 1.66
N ALA A 26 4.60 2.92 2.66
CA ALA A 26 3.78 4.11 2.48
C ALA A 26 4.64 5.21 1.82
N PRO A 27 4.19 5.88 0.74
CA PRO A 27 4.88 7.02 0.17
C PRO A 27 5.33 8.01 1.25
N ALA A 28 6.49 8.63 1.04
CA ALA A 28 7.07 9.63 1.95
C ALA A 28 6.22 10.92 2.08
N ASP A 29 5.11 11.00 1.34
CA ASP A 29 4.13 12.07 1.29
C ASP A 29 2.81 11.61 1.95
N ALA A 30 2.92 10.80 3.00
CA ALA A 30 1.77 10.39 3.80
C ALA A 30 1.60 11.37 4.95
N GLY A 31 0.47 12.07 5.02
CA GLY A 31 0.11 12.84 6.20
C GLY A 31 -0.39 11.91 7.29
N CYS A 32 0.15 12.03 8.49
CA CYS A 32 -0.19 11.14 9.61
C CYS A 32 -0.69 11.91 10.83
N GLU A 33 -1.82 11.47 11.38
CA GLU A 33 -2.39 11.96 12.64
C GLU A 33 -2.26 10.86 13.71
N THR A 34 -1.47 11.15 14.74
CA THR A 34 -1.19 10.23 15.84
C THR A 34 -2.23 10.38 16.95
N HIS A 35 -2.78 9.26 17.40
CA HIS A 35 -3.60 9.12 18.59
C HIS A 35 -2.89 8.23 19.62
N ASP A 36 -3.46 8.08 20.81
CA ASP A 36 -2.82 7.41 21.95
C ASP A 36 -2.31 5.99 21.65
N GLU A 37 -3.10 5.17 20.94
CA GLU A 37 -2.78 3.76 20.68
C GLU A 37 -2.66 3.43 19.18
N TYR A 38 -2.90 4.40 18.31
CA TYR A 38 -2.94 4.20 16.86
C TYR A 38 -2.65 5.48 16.10
N GLN A 39 -2.41 5.35 14.81
CA GLN A 39 -2.17 6.46 13.90
C GLN A 39 -2.94 6.22 12.61
N TYR A 40 -3.58 7.27 12.10
CA TYR A 40 -4.10 7.29 10.74
C TYR A 40 -3.07 7.97 9.84
N CYS A 41 -2.79 7.37 8.69
CA CYS A 41 -1.99 7.99 7.64
C CYS A 41 -2.74 7.96 6.33
N ASP A 42 -2.84 9.10 5.66
CA ASP A 42 -3.49 9.20 4.35
C ASP A 42 -2.42 9.31 3.26
N MET A 43 -2.59 8.50 2.22
CA MET A 43 -1.76 8.57 1.01
C MET A 43 -2.22 9.74 0.15
N PRO A 44 -1.37 10.27 -0.76
CA PRO A 44 -1.76 11.38 -1.63
C PRO A 44 -3.10 11.16 -2.34
N ILE A 45 -3.87 12.25 -2.44
CA ILE A 45 -5.16 12.28 -3.15
C ILE A 45 -4.94 11.92 -4.63
N GLN A 46 -5.69 10.93 -5.10
CA GLN A 46 -5.72 10.48 -6.49
C GLN A 46 -6.50 11.46 -7.38
N PRO A 47 -6.33 11.44 -8.71
CA PRO A 47 -7.01 12.38 -9.61
C PRO A 47 -8.55 12.34 -9.54
N ASP A 48 -9.13 11.25 -9.04
CA ASP A 48 -10.57 11.08 -8.84
C ASP A 48 -11.06 11.61 -7.47
N GLY A 49 -10.16 12.19 -6.67
CA GLY A 49 -10.44 12.72 -5.34
C GLY A 49 -10.45 11.66 -4.23
N THR A 50 -10.16 10.39 -4.54
CA THR A 50 -10.05 9.33 -3.55
C THR A 50 -8.63 9.25 -2.98
N PHE A 51 -8.48 8.65 -1.81
CA PHE A 51 -7.17 8.40 -1.21
C PHE A 51 -7.18 7.12 -0.37
N ASP A 52 -6.02 6.53 -0.14
CA ASP A 52 -5.92 5.37 0.74
C ASP A 52 -5.59 5.83 2.16
N ARG A 53 -6.40 5.40 3.14
CA ARG A 53 -6.17 5.62 4.56
C ARG A 53 -5.65 4.34 5.21
N CYS A 54 -4.55 4.46 5.93
CA CYS A 54 -3.92 3.39 6.68
C CYS A 54 -4.09 3.61 8.19
N LEU A 55 -4.73 2.66 8.87
CA LEU A 55 -4.72 2.55 10.33
C LEU A 55 -3.49 1.75 10.76
N ILE A 56 -2.65 2.36 11.59
CA ILE A 56 -1.49 1.75 12.21
C ILE A 56 -1.79 1.63 13.70
N VAL A 57 -1.99 0.42 14.21
CA VAL A 57 -2.15 0.22 15.67
C VAL A 57 -0.79 -0.04 16.28
N PHE A 58 -0.37 0.77 17.24
CA PHE A 58 0.88 0.54 17.96
C PHE A 58 0.70 -0.61 18.93
N GLY A 59 1.51 -1.66 18.80
CA GLY A 59 1.49 -2.75 19.74
C GLY A 59 2.11 -2.33 21.07
N TYR A 60 1.39 -2.52 22.19
CA TYR A 60 2.01 -2.50 23.51
C TYR A 60 2.75 -3.81 23.75
N GLY A 61 4.08 -3.75 23.74
CA GLY A 61 4.93 -4.85 24.17
C GLY A 61 6.34 -4.35 24.40
N VAL A 62 6.77 -4.29 25.66
CA VAL A 62 8.20 -4.25 25.97
C VAL A 62 8.82 -5.53 25.43
N SER A 63 9.91 -5.44 24.65
CA SER A 63 10.63 -6.63 24.19
C SER A 63 10.93 -7.55 25.39
N GLY A 64 10.23 -8.69 25.46
CA GLY A 64 10.42 -9.70 26.50
C GLY A 64 9.31 -9.84 27.55
N VAL A 65 8.30 -8.95 27.62
CA VAL A 65 7.17 -9.11 28.56
C VAL A 65 5.86 -8.55 27.97
N GLY A 66 4.94 -9.45 27.60
CA GLY A 66 3.64 -9.10 27.00
C GLY A 66 3.53 -9.52 25.53
N LYS A 67 2.29 -9.74 25.05
CA LYS A 67 2.05 -10.15 23.67
C LYS A 67 2.49 -9.04 22.72
N HIS A 68 3.61 -9.22 22.02
CA HIS A 68 3.97 -8.39 20.88
C HIS A 68 2.78 -8.36 19.92
N ARG A 69 2.11 -7.22 19.83
CA ARG A 69 1.10 -6.96 18.81
C ARG A 69 1.88 -6.42 17.62
N ASP A 70 2.07 -7.26 16.61
CA ASP A 70 2.56 -6.78 15.32
C ASP A 70 1.71 -5.56 14.93
N GLY A 71 2.37 -4.44 14.65
CA GLY A 71 1.66 -3.22 14.27
C GLY A 71 0.74 -3.54 13.10
N ARG A 72 -0.57 -3.61 13.34
CA ARG A 72 -1.52 -4.01 12.31
C ARG A 72 -1.76 -2.80 11.44
N LEU A 73 -1.10 -2.78 10.29
CA LEU A 73 -1.39 -1.87 9.20
C LEU A 73 -2.64 -2.38 8.47
N LYS A 74 -3.70 -1.57 8.45
CA LYS A 74 -4.86 -1.80 7.58
C LYS A 74 -5.09 -0.57 6.73
N CYS A 75 -4.88 -0.70 5.43
CA CYS A 75 -5.15 0.36 4.47
C CYS A 75 -6.46 0.08 3.71
N TYR A 76 -7.23 1.14 3.43
CA TYR A 76 -8.49 1.08 2.69
C TYR A 76 -8.75 2.41 1.98
N ARG A 77 -9.48 2.33 0.86
CA ARG A 77 -9.84 3.51 0.06
C ARG A 77 -10.90 4.35 0.77
N ILE A 78 -10.69 5.66 0.82
CA ILE A 78 -11.67 6.68 1.16
C ILE A 78 -12.16 7.35 -0.12
N ASP A 79 -13.48 7.42 -0.26
CA ASP A 79 -14.16 8.21 -1.28
C ASP A 79 -15.05 9.24 -0.56
N PRO A 80 -14.57 10.47 -0.34
CA PRO A 80 -15.28 11.50 0.41
C PRO A 80 -16.63 11.86 -0.21
N SER A 81 -16.83 11.60 -1.51
CA SER A 81 -18.07 11.90 -2.23
C SER A 81 -19.19 10.90 -1.92
N LYS A 82 -18.83 9.68 -1.50
CA LYS A 82 -19.79 8.61 -1.20
C LYS A 82 -20.02 8.45 0.28
N PHE A 83 -18.94 8.33 1.06
CA PHE A 83 -19.03 7.98 2.46
C PHE A 83 -17.72 8.26 3.19
N TYR A 84 -17.86 8.72 4.43
CA TYR A 84 -16.75 8.80 5.38
C TYR A 84 -16.97 7.80 6.51
N PRO A 85 -15.99 6.93 6.81
CA PRO A 85 -16.05 6.06 7.97
C PRO A 85 -16.31 6.82 9.26
N TRP A 86 -17.17 6.25 10.11
CA TRP A 86 -17.53 6.86 11.38
C TRP A 86 -16.45 6.61 12.42
N GLY A 87 -16.14 7.63 13.23
CA GLY A 87 -15.09 7.56 14.25
C GLY A 87 -13.67 7.76 13.71
N GLU A 88 -13.52 8.21 12.45
CA GLU A 88 -12.23 8.51 11.83
C GLU A 88 -12.17 9.98 11.40
N PRO A 89 -10.96 10.56 11.19
CA PRO A 89 -10.80 11.94 10.73
C PRO A 89 -11.60 12.20 9.44
N ARG A 90 -12.47 13.21 9.41
CA ARG A 90 -13.38 13.48 8.27
C ARG A 90 -12.78 14.38 7.18
N TYR A 91 -11.47 14.41 7.11
CA TYR A 91 -10.64 15.16 6.16
C TYR A 91 -9.47 14.29 5.72
N HIS A 92 -8.83 14.66 4.59
CA HIS A 92 -7.54 14.11 4.20
C HIS A 92 -6.46 14.66 5.11
N ILE A 93 -5.57 13.80 5.60
CA ILE A 93 -4.42 14.19 6.41
C ILE A 93 -3.25 14.50 5.47
N ASP A 94 -2.84 15.76 5.41
CA ASP A 94 -1.68 16.21 4.62
C ASP A 94 -0.36 16.05 5.42
N PRO A 95 0.81 15.94 4.76
CA PRO A 95 2.12 15.83 5.40
C PRO A 95 2.51 16.96 6.37
#